data_AF-A0A0Q6WTV9-F1
#
_entry.id   AF-A0A0Q6WTV9-F1
#
_cell.length_a   1.000
_cell.length_b   1.000
_cell.length_c   1.000
_cell.angle_alpha   90.00
_cell.angle_beta   90.00
_cell.angle_gamma   90.00
#
_symmetry.space_group_name_H-M   'P 1'
#
loop_
_entity.id
_entity.type
_entity.pdbx_description
1 polymer ?
#
loop_
_entity_poly.entity_id
_entity_poly.type
_entity_poly.pdbx_seq_one_letter_code
_entity_poly.pdbx_strand_id
1 'polypeptide(L)'
;MHRDIQNDRWTAICALEDIVPNTGVCALLQGEHVAVFHVNDGEQRVFAIHNYDPNSHASVLSRGLVGNLGERIVVASPIYKHHFDLQTGECLEAPEHSVATYPARIDGGKVWVGA
;
A
#
# COMPACT_ATOMS: atom_id res chain seq x y z
N MET A 1 -36.93 -13.12 -4.98
CA MET A 1 -36.14 -11.90 -4.65
C MET A 1 -35.01 -12.32 -3.74
N HIS A 2 -33.82 -12.58 -4.29
CA HIS A 2 -32.60 -12.84 -3.51
C HIS A 2 -31.41 -12.58 -4.43
N ARG A 3 -30.85 -11.36 -4.37
CA ARG A 3 -29.54 -11.08 -4.96
C ARG A 3 -28.94 -9.78 -4.40
N ASP A 4 -28.65 -9.77 -3.09
CA ASP A 4 -27.68 -8.83 -2.51
C ASP A 4 -26.32 -9.52 -2.47
N ILE A 5 -25.68 -9.66 -3.64
CA ILE A 5 -24.32 -10.20 -3.77
C ILE A 5 -23.38 -8.99 -3.86
N GLN A 6 -22.50 -8.87 -2.85
CA GLN A 6 -21.26 -8.07 -2.81
C GLN A 6 -21.43 -6.55 -2.62
N ASN A 7 -21.50 -6.10 -1.37
CA ASN A 7 -21.12 -4.73 -1.02
C ASN A 7 -19.63 -4.69 -0.69
N ASP A 8 -18.86 -4.36 -1.73
CA ASP A 8 -17.46 -3.96 -1.77
C ASP A 8 -17.03 -3.19 -0.50
N ARG A 9 -16.32 -3.84 0.43
CA ARG A 9 -16.02 -3.32 1.78
C ARG A 9 -14.86 -2.33 1.75
N TRP A 10 -15.11 -1.15 1.20
CA TRP A 10 -14.19 -0.01 1.29
C TRP A 10 -14.17 0.56 2.71
N THR A 11 -12.97 0.81 3.23
CA THR A 11 -12.74 1.48 4.52
C THR A 11 -12.07 2.82 4.27
N ALA A 12 -12.64 3.90 4.81
CA ALA A 12 -11.99 5.21 4.79
C ALA A 12 -10.82 5.22 5.79
N ILE A 13 -9.63 5.58 5.33
CA ILE A 13 -8.40 5.55 6.13
C ILE A 13 -8.13 6.93 6.75
N CYS A 14 -7.90 7.95 5.93
CA CYS A 14 -7.61 9.32 6.34
C CYS A 14 -7.88 10.31 5.20
N ALA A 15 -7.69 11.61 5.46
CA ALA A 15 -7.63 12.58 4.37
C ALA A 15 -6.33 12.38 3.57
N LEU A 16 -6.36 12.65 2.26
CA LEU A 16 -5.17 12.52 1.43
C LEU A 16 -4.02 13.42 1.91
N GLU A 17 -4.35 14.62 2.40
CA GLU A 17 -3.41 15.60 2.93
C GLU A 17 -2.71 15.17 4.23
N ASP A 18 -3.26 14.17 4.95
CA ASP A 18 -2.60 13.58 6.11
C ASP A 18 -1.40 12.70 5.72
N ILE A 19 -1.34 12.27 4.45
CA ILE A 19 -0.23 11.49 3.90
C ILE A 19 0.65 12.41 3.05
N VAL A 20 1.84 12.71 3.55
CA VAL A 20 2.83 13.51 2.82
C VAL A 20 3.13 12.83 1.46
N PRO A 21 3.17 13.58 0.35
CA PRO A 21 3.48 13.00 -0.96
C PRO A 21 4.78 12.17 -0.95
N ASN A 22 4.73 11.02 -1.62
CA ASN A 22 5.79 10.02 -1.73
C ASN A 22 6.21 9.39 -0.39
N THR A 23 5.27 9.29 0.55
CA THR A 23 5.45 8.61 1.84
C THR A 23 4.36 7.59 2.11
N GLY A 24 4.60 6.71 3.08
CA GLY A 24 3.64 5.72 3.55
C GLY A 24 3.15 6.01 4.97
N VAL A 25 1.94 5.53 5.25
CA VAL A 25 1.36 5.45 6.60
C VAL A 25 0.84 4.04 6.86
N CYS A 26 0.80 3.62 8.11
CA CYS A 26 0.19 2.36 8.49
C CYS A 26 -1.29 2.58 8.84
N ALA A 27 -2.16 1.78 8.24
CA ALA A 27 -3.58 1.71 8.52
C ALA A 27 -3.94 0.34 9.11
N LEU A 28 -5.08 0.27 9.80
CA LEU A 28 -5.65 -0.97 10.29
C LEU A 28 -6.90 -1.31 9.47
N LEU A 29 -6.85 -2.41 8.71
CA LEU A 29 -7.95 -2.88 7.87
C LEU A 29 -8.37 -4.28 8.33
N GLN A 30 -9.57 -4.39 8.92
CA GLN A 30 -10.10 -5.67 9.43
C GLN A 30 -9.15 -6.42 10.40
N GLY A 31 -8.29 -5.70 11.13
CA GLY A 31 -7.30 -6.30 12.03
C GLY A 31 -5.91 -6.49 11.42
N GLU A 32 -5.76 -6.28 10.11
CA GLU A 32 -4.49 -6.38 9.41
C GLU A 32 -3.80 -5.02 9.28
N HIS A 33 -2.47 -5.01 9.36
CA HIS A 33 -1.67 -3.81 9.11
C HIS A 33 -1.45 -3.61 7.61
N VAL A 34 -1.96 -2.51 7.07
CA VAL A 34 -1.83 -2.15 5.65
C VAL A 34 -0.97 -0.88 5.53
N ALA A 35 0.06 -0.93 4.71
CA ALA A 35 0.87 0.22 4.34
C ALA A 35 0.21 0.93 3.16
N VAL A 36 -0.20 2.17 3.38
CA VAL A 36 -0.85 3.01 2.36
C VAL A 36 0.13 4.10 1.94
N PHE A 37 0.39 4.21 0.65
CA PHE A 37 1.33 5.16 0.07
C PHE A 37 0.59 6.18 -0.77
N HIS A 38 0.89 7.46 -0.56
CA HIS A 38 0.49 8.54 -1.46
C HIS A 38 1.67 8.81 -2.38
N VAL A 39 1.51 8.56 -3.68
CA VAL A 39 2.53 8.82 -4.70
C VAL A 39 2.07 9.97 -5.57
N ASN A 40 2.98 10.91 -5.83
CA ASN A 40 2.74 12.05 -6.71
C ASN A 40 3.93 12.20 -7.68
N ASP A 41 3.74 11.70 -8.90
CA ASP A 41 4.67 11.77 -10.03
C ASP A 41 4.09 12.55 -11.23
N GLY A 42 3.20 13.49 -10.95
CA GLY A 42 2.43 14.26 -11.94
C GLY A 42 0.92 14.04 -11.81
N GLU A 43 0.52 12.88 -11.28
CA GLU A 43 -0.84 12.55 -10.89
C GLU A 43 -0.85 11.99 -9.46
N GLN A 44 -1.85 12.37 -8.66
CA GLN A 44 -2.00 11.83 -7.31
C GLN A 44 -2.58 10.43 -7.36
N ARG A 45 -1.83 9.46 -6.84
CA ARG A 45 -2.23 8.06 -6.77
C ARG A 45 -2.01 7.53 -5.35
N VAL A 46 -2.79 6.52 -5.00
CA VAL A 46 -2.62 5.80 -3.75
C VAL A 46 -2.44 4.32 -4.02
N PHE A 47 -1.53 3.71 -3.27
CA PHE A 47 -1.26 2.28 -3.32
C PHE A 47 -1.37 1.71 -1.91
N ALA A 48 -1.79 0.46 -1.80
CA ALA A 48 -1.90 -0.21 -0.52
C ALA A 48 -1.36 -1.64 -0.62
N ILE A 49 -0.42 -1.97 0.27
CA ILE A 49 0.16 -3.30 0.39
C ILE A 49 0.17 -3.73 1.85
N HIS A 50 0.34 -5.02 2.12
CA HIS A 50 0.49 -5.51 3.48
C HIS A 50 1.72 -4.85 4.14
N ASN A 51 1.61 -4.40 5.40
CA ASN A 51 2.68 -3.63 6.05
C ASN A 51 3.82 -4.51 6.60
N TYR A 52 3.58 -5.80 6.77
CA TYR A 52 4.60 -6.76 7.22
C TYR A 52 5.59 -7.06 6.09
N ASP A 53 6.87 -6.89 6.38
CA ASP A 53 8.00 -7.31 5.54
C ASP A 53 8.38 -8.75 5.90
N PRO A 54 8.17 -9.73 5.00
CA PRO A 54 8.51 -11.13 5.26
C PRO A 54 10.01 -11.39 5.43
N ASN A 55 10.87 -10.52 4.87
CA ASN A 55 12.33 -10.68 4.97
C ASN A 55 12.87 -10.28 6.34
N SER A 56 12.30 -9.24 6.94
CA SER A 56 12.73 -8.73 8.25
C SER A 56 11.83 -9.15 9.41
N HIS A 57 10.73 -9.83 9.11
CA HIS A 57 9.72 -10.27 10.05
C HIS A 57 9.13 -9.13 10.90
N ALA A 58 8.92 -7.96 10.30
CA ALA A 58 8.47 -6.76 11.00
C ALA A 58 7.42 -5.95 10.19
N SER A 59 6.48 -5.31 10.89
CA SER A 59 5.50 -4.39 10.28
C SER A 59 6.11 -3.01 10.05
N VAL A 60 6.88 -2.86 8.97
CA VAL A 60 7.71 -1.68 8.72
C VAL A 60 7.61 -1.10 7.32
N LEU A 61 6.90 -1.73 6.37
CA LEU A 61 6.94 -1.28 4.97
C LEU A 61 6.41 0.15 4.77
N SER A 62 5.42 0.59 5.56
CA SER A 62 4.91 1.97 5.51
C SER A 62 5.97 3.04 5.80
N ARG A 63 7.09 2.66 6.42
CA ARG A 63 8.21 3.55 6.74
C ARG A 63 9.33 3.48 5.71
N GLY A 64 9.16 2.68 4.66
CA GLY A 64 10.13 2.51 3.60
C GLY A 64 10.23 3.74 2.72
N LEU A 65 11.29 3.78 1.91
CA LEU A 65 11.53 4.87 0.97
C LEU A 65 10.84 4.53 -0.36
N VAL A 66 9.91 5.39 -0.80
CA VAL A 66 9.32 5.27 -2.14
C VAL A 66 10.34 5.71 -3.19
N GLY A 67 10.44 4.95 -4.27
CA GLY A 67 11.31 5.25 -5.40
C GLY A 67 10.86 4.55 -6.67
N ASN A 68 11.65 4.72 -7.73
CA ASN A 68 11.40 4.08 -9.02
C ASN A 68 12.56 3.14 -9.36
N LEU A 69 12.24 1.94 -9.85
CA LEU A 69 13.19 1.01 -10.48
C LEU A 69 12.72 0.75 -11.90
N GLY A 70 13.29 1.49 -12.85
CA GLY A 70 12.76 1.57 -14.21
C GLY A 70 11.37 2.20 -14.19
N GLU A 71 10.38 1.48 -14.70
CA GLU A 71 8.97 1.91 -14.72
C GLU A 71 8.19 1.50 -13.47
N ARG A 72 8.79 0.69 -12.57
CA ARG A 72 8.14 0.20 -11.36
C ARG A 72 8.27 1.20 -10.23
N ILE A 73 7.15 1.51 -9.59
CA ILE A 73 7.12 2.32 -8.37
C ILE A 73 7.23 1.36 -7.19
N VAL A 74 8.27 1.52 -6.40
CA VAL A 74 8.62 0.59 -5.34
C VAL A 74 8.71 1.29 -3.99
N VAL A 75 8.59 0.52 -2.92
CA VAL A 75 9.07 0.89 -1.60
C VAL A 75 10.26 0.02 -1.22
N ALA A 76 11.37 0.65 -0.86
CA ALA A 76 12.52 -0.04 -0.28
C ALA A 76 12.29 -0.26 1.22
N SER A 77 12.30 -1.52 1.67
CA SER A 77 12.13 -1.88 3.09
C SER A 77 13.13 -1.11 3.98
N PRO A 78 12.71 -0.57 5.14
CA PRO A 78 13.60 0.15 6.04
C PRO A 78 14.81 -0.65 6.51
N ILE A 79 14.65 -1.97 6.65
CA ILE A 79 15.64 -2.83 7.30
C ILE A 79 16.65 -3.36 6.28
N TYR A 80 16.21 -4.20 5.34
CA TYR A 80 17.11 -4.89 4.40
C TYR A 80 17.07 -4.35 2.96
N LYS A 81 16.31 -3.29 2.70
CA LYS A 81 16.25 -2.60 1.39
C LYS A 81 15.74 -3.44 0.22
N HIS A 82 15.13 -4.58 0.47
CA HIS A 82 14.31 -5.27 -0.54
C HIS A 82 13.26 -4.30 -1.10
N HIS A 83 13.07 -4.33 -2.41
CA HIS A 83 12.14 -3.46 -3.10
C HIS A 83 10.83 -4.20 -3.34
N PHE A 84 9.74 -3.59 -2.87
CA PHE A 84 8.39 -4.10 -3.08
C PHE A 84 7.69 -3.19 -4.09
N ASP A 85 7.22 -3.77 -5.19
CA ASP A 85 6.41 -3.06 -6.17
C ASP A 85 5.06 -2.65 -5.54
N LEU A 86 4.75 -1.35 -5.56
CA LEU A 86 3.54 -0.82 -4.93
C LEU A 86 2.25 -1.20 -5.67
N GLN A 87 2.35 -1.55 -6.95
CA GLN A 87 1.22 -1.94 -7.77
C GLN A 87 0.91 -3.42 -7.65
N THR A 88 1.93 -4.27 -7.62
CA THR A 88 1.76 -5.74 -7.63
C THR A 88 2.04 -6.42 -6.29
N GLY A 89 2.75 -5.76 -5.38
CA GLY A 89 3.22 -6.33 -4.12
C GLY A 89 4.44 -7.25 -4.27
N GLU A 90 4.96 -7.40 -5.49
CA GLU A 90 6.11 -8.27 -5.78
C GLU A 90 7.36 -7.77 -5.07
N CYS A 91 8.04 -8.65 -4.34
CA CYS A 91 9.39 -8.39 -3.84
C CYS A 91 10.41 -8.71 -4.95
N LEU A 92 11.08 -7.70 -5.48
CA LEU A 92 11.86 -7.83 -6.72
C LEU A 92 13.08 -8.75 -6.59
N GLU A 93 13.74 -8.74 -5.45
CA GLU A 93 14.94 -9.57 -5.21
C GLU A 93 14.61 -10.98 -4.72
N ALA A 94 13.41 -11.20 -4.17
CA ALA A 94 12.96 -12.46 -3.59
C ALA A 94 11.44 -12.63 -3.82
N PRO A 95 11.01 -13.04 -5.03
CA PRO A 95 9.60 -13.12 -5.39
C PRO A 95 8.74 -13.99 -4.46
N GLU A 96 9.34 -14.97 -3.78
CA GLU A 96 8.71 -15.80 -2.75
C GLU A 96 8.27 -15.02 -1.49
N HIS A 97 8.80 -13.83 -1.27
CA HIS A 97 8.50 -12.94 -0.16
C HIS A 97 7.59 -11.77 -0.56
N SER A 98 6.89 -11.89 -1.68
CA SER A 98 5.89 -10.90 -2.12
C SER A 98 4.76 -10.73 -1.11
N VAL A 99 4.14 -9.56 -1.10
CA VAL A 99 3.08 -9.18 -0.16
C VAL A 99 1.75 -8.98 -0.86
N ALA A 100 0.64 -9.13 -0.13
CA ALA A 100 -0.68 -8.84 -0.65
C ALA A 100 -0.85 -7.34 -0.97
N THR A 101 -1.55 -7.06 -2.06
CA THR A 101 -2.01 -5.71 -2.42
C THR A 101 -3.49 -5.55 -2.06
N TYR A 102 -3.90 -4.30 -1.87
CA TYR A 102 -5.28 -3.95 -1.58
C TYR A 102 -5.74 -2.89 -2.59
N PRO A 103 -6.98 -2.97 -3.10
CA PRO A 103 -7.55 -1.88 -3.89
C PRO A 103 -7.50 -0.59 -3.08
N ALA A 104 -6.96 0.47 -3.68
CA ALA A 104 -6.86 1.78 -3.04
C ALA A 104 -7.36 2.86 -4.00
N ARG A 105 -8.06 3.86 -3.48
CA ARG A 105 -8.55 5.00 -4.29
C ARG A 105 -8.63 6.28 -3.50
N ILE A 106 -8.61 7.40 -4.22
CA ILE A 106 -8.90 8.73 -3.70
C ILE A 106 -10.34 9.08 -4.11
N ASP A 107 -11.20 9.38 -3.14
CA ASP A 107 -12.57 9.82 -3.39
C ASP A 107 -12.98 10.87 -2.35
N GLY A 108 -13.47 12.03 -2.82
CA GLY A 108 -13.82 13.17 -1.97
C GLY A 108 -12.68 13.69 -1.08
N GLY A 109 -11.43 13.65 -1.57
CA GLY A 109 -10.24 14.04 -0.80
C GLY A 109 -9.81 13.06 0.30
N LYS A 110 -10.45 11.88 0.35
CA LYS A 110 -10.12 10.82 1.31
C LYS A 110 -9.52 9.62 0.62
N VAL A 111 -8.67 8.91 1.36
CA VAL A 111 -8.11 7.63 0.95
C VAL A 111 -9.00 6.50 1.41
N TRP A 112 -9.35 5.62 0.48
CA TRP A 112 -10.16 4.44 0.72
C TRP A 112 -9.38 3.18 0.36
N VAL A 113 -9.47 2.15 1.19
CA VAL A 113 -8.85 0.84 0.94
C VAL A 113 -9.91 -0.25 1.00
N GLY A 114 -9.94 -1.12 0.00
CA GLY A 114 -10.82 -2.29 -0.09
C GLY A 114 -10.20 -3.51 0.59
N ALA A 115 -11.05 -4.37 1.15
CA ALA A 115 -10.68 -5.64 1.77
C ALA A 115 -11.19 -6.83 0.95
#